data_AF-A0A3D0XX10-F1
#
_entry.id   AF-A0A3D0XX10-F1
#
_cell.length_a   1.000
_cell.length_b   1.000
_cell.length_c   1.000
_cell.angle_alpha   90.00
_cell.angle_beta   90.00
_cell.angle_gamma   90.00
#
_symmetry.space_group_name_H-M   'P 1'
#
loop_
_entity.id
_entity.type
_entity.pdbx_description
1 polymer ?
#
loop_
_entity_poly.entity_id
_entity_poly.type
_entity_poly.pdbx_seq_one_letter_code
_entity_poly.pdbx_strand_id
1 'polypeptide(L)'
;IGDGWITDFSQLSRLKPYAEDPISRKQFLQIKHTKKDQLADYMYRKDNFGLNTNNIFDIQVKRLHEYKRQLLNAFSILDIYFGLKDGRIQEFYPTTFIFGAKAAPGYYRAKGIIKFIHEVANLVNYDHAVNRKMQVVFVSNYNVSYAEKLIPAADISEQISTAGTEASGTSNMKFMMNGAVTMGTYDGANIEIVQNAGESNNYIFGARVEDLQKIENSYDPQKLYMEKPRIKRVMDTLIDGTLTDGGTGWFRELYDSILKGASWHKPDHYYLLLDFLPYCEARLRANRDYVNRDEFAKKCLLNIAAAGPFTSDRTVRQYADEIWHI
;
A
#
# COMPACT_ATOMS: atom_id res chain seq x y z
N ILE A 1 -13.42 -8.72 -25.01
CA ILE A 1 -12.55 -8.38 -26.17
C ILE A 1 -12.04 -9.63 -26.92
N GLY A 2 -12.76 -10.77 -26.84
CA GLY A 2 -12.22 -12.08 -27.26
C GLY A 2 -11.15 -12.61 -26.30
N ASP A 3 -10.46 -13.68 -26.70
CA ASP A 3 -9.41 -14.34 -25.90
C ASP A 3 -7.98 -14.02 -26.37
N GLY A 4 -7.83 -13.26 -27.45
CA GLY A 4 -6.51 -12.89 -28.01
C GLY A 4 -5.60 -12.13 -27.04
N TRP A 5 -6.17 -11.46 -26.03
CA TRP A 5 -5.41 -10.75 -25.00
C TRP A 5 -4.56 -11.67 -24.10
N ILE A 6 -4.87 -12.97 -24.04
CA ILE A 6 -4.15 -13.94 -23.20
C ILE A 6 -2.70 -14.09 -23.67
N THR A 7 -2.46 -14.04 -24.99
CA THR A 7 -1.14 -14.15 -25.62
C THR A 7 -0.64 -12.83 -26.23
N ASP A 8 -1.49 -11.80 -26.23
CA ASP A 8 -1.15 -10.45 -26.70
C ASP A 8 -1.78 -9.41 -25.75
N PHE A 9 -1.07 -9.14 -24.66
CA PHE A 9 -1.55 -8.28 -23.58
C PHE A 9 -1.77 -6.82 -24.02
N SER A 10 -1.20 -6.38 -25.16
CA SER A 10 -1.43 -5.05 -25.72
C SER A 10 -2.90 -4.79 -26.07
N GLN A 11 -3.67 -5.86 -26.32
CA GLN A 11 -5.10 -5.79 -26.62
C GLN A 11 -5.94 -5.31 -25.44
N LEU A 12 -5.42 -5.29 -24.20
CA LEU A 12 -6.13 -4.73 -23.06
C LEU A 12 -6.50 -3.25 -23.26
N SER A 13 -5.75 -2.51 -24.09
CA SER A 13 -6.11 -1.14 -24.48
C SER A 13 -7.53 -1.02 -25.05
N ARG A 14 -8.07 -2.09 -25.66
CA ARG A 14 -9.44 -2.17 -26.16
C ARG A 14 -10.51 -2.18 -25.06
N LEU A 15 -10.11 -2.30 -23.77
CA LEU A 15 -11.01 -2.13 -22.63
C LEU A 15 -11.33 -0.67 -22.32
N LYS A 16 -10.56 0.29 -22.86
CA LYS A 16 -10.71 1.72 -22.54
C LYS A 16 -12.13 2.26 -22.75
N PRO A 17 -12.86 1.97 -23.85
CA PRO A 17 -14.24 2.43 -24.02
C PRO A 17 -15.22 1.89 -22.96
N TYR A 18 -14.96 0.71 -22.40
CA TYR A 18 -15.80 0.10 -21.38
C TYR A 18 -15.66 0.77 -20.01
N ALA A 19 -14.60 1.56 -19.79
CA ALA A 19 -14.51 2.42 -18.61
C ALA A 19 -15.57 3.53 -18.63
N GLU A 20 -16.03 3.94 -19.82
CA GLU A 20 -17.09 4.95 -19.99
C GLU A 20 -18.51 4.32 -19.99
N ASP A 21 -18.62 3.00 -20.14
CA ASP A 21 -19.89 2.28 -20.11
C ASP A 21 -20.36 1.93 -18.67
N PRO A 22 -21.50 2.46 -18.20
CA PRO A 22 -22.03 2.16 -16.86
C PRO A 22 -22.30 0.66 -16.63
N ILE A 23 -22.69 -0.09 -17.67
CA ILE A 23 -22.99 -1.52 -17.53
C ILE A 23 -21.69 -2.29 -17.23
N SER A 24 -20.64 -2.00 -17.97
CA SER A 24 -19.30 -2.58 -17.77
C SER A 24 -18.71 -2.22 -16.40
N ARG A 25 -18.87 -0.98 -15.94
CA ARG A 25 -18.43 -0.58 -14.59
C ARG A 25 -19.17 -1.37 -13.50
N LYS A 26 -20.48 -1.55 -13.63
CA LYS A 26 -21.27 -2.38 -12.72
C LYS A 26 -20.81 -3.84 -12.71
N GLN A 27 -20.53 -4.42 -13.88
CA GLN A 27 -20.00 -5.77 -14.00
C GLN A 27 -18.61 -5.90 -13.34
N PHE A 28 -17.73 -4.93 -13.56
CA PHE A 28 -16.42 -4.89 -12.91
C PHE A 28 -16.52 -4.87 -11.38
N LEU A 29 -17.41 -4.04 -10.82
CA LEU A 29 -17.65 -3.98 -9.38
C LEU A 29 -18.15 -5.32 -8.83
N GLN A 30 -19.02 -6.03 -9.56
CA GLN A 30 -19.50 -7.36 -9.16
C GLN A 30 -18.36 -8.40 -9.15
N ILE A 31 -17.49 -8.36 -10.17
CA ILE A 31 -16.29 -9.22 -10.22
C ILE A 31 -15.40 -8.92 -9.02
N LYS A 32 -15.12 -7.64 -8.73
CA LYS A 32 -14.30 -7.21 -7.59
C LYS A 32 -14.88 -7.70 -6.27
N HIS A 33 -16.20 -7.55 -6.06
CA HIS A 33 -16.88 -8.06 -4.86
C HIS A 33 -16.72 -9.58 -4.73
N THR A 34 -16.93 -10.33 -5.82
CA THR A 34 -16.74 -11.80 -5.83
C THR A 34 -15.31 -12.18 -5.45
N LYS A 35 -14.31 -11.43 -5.90
CA LYS A 35 -12.90 -11.67 -5.50
C LYS A 35 -12.65 -11.37 -4.03
N LYS A 36 -13.31 -10.36 -3.46
CA LYS A 36 -13.25 -10.05 -2.03
C LYS A 36 -13.90 -11.13 -1.18
N ASP A 37 -15.04 -11.68 -1.62
CA ASP A 37 -15.69 -12.83 -0.98
C ASP A 37 -14.79 -14.08 -1.01
N GLN A 38 -14.14 -14.35 -2.15
CA GLN A 38 -13.17 -15.45 -2.28
C GLN A 38 -11.97 -15.28 -1.35
N LEU A 39 -11.46 -14.06 -1.18
CA LEU A 39 -10.38 -13.77 -0.22
C LEU A 39 -10.88 -13.98 1.21
N ALA A 40 -12.05 -13.44 1.57
CA ALA A 40 -12.61 -13.54 2.91
C ALA A 40 -12.81 -14.99 3.34
N ASP A 41 -13.37 -15.83 2.48
CA ASP A 41 -13.54 -17.27 2.73
C ASP A 41 -12.18 -17.99 2.88
N TYR A 42 -11.20 -17.67 2.02
CA TYR A 42 -9.86 -18.25 2.14
C TYR A 42 -9.18 -17.87 3.46
N MET A 43 -9.27 -16.60 3.87
CA MET A 43 -8.67 -16.10 5.12
C MET A 43 -9.37 -16.65 6.36
N TYR A 44 -10.69 -16.81 6.31
CA TYR A 44 -11.43 -17.44 7.39
C TYR A 44 -10.99 -18.89 7.57
N ARG A 45 -10.88 -19.66 6.48
CA ARG A 45 -10.45 -21.07 6.54
C ARG A 45 -9.00 -21.25 6.97
N LYS A 46 -8.10 -20.33 6.59
CA LYS A 46 -6.66 -20.46 6.83
C LYS A 46 -6.19 -19.84 8.13
N ASP A 47 -6.68 -18.65 8.46
CA ASP A 47 -6.19 -17.81 9.56
C ASP A 47 -7.27 -17.54 10.61
N ASN A 48 -8.48 -18.12 10.46
CA ASN A 48 -9.63 -17.93 11.34
C ASN A 48 -9.99 -16.44 11.55
N PHE A 49 -9.81 -15.63 10.50
CA PHE A 49 -10.08 -14.20 10.54
C PHE A 49 -11.18 -13.82 9.54
N GLY A 50 -12.25 -13.20 10.05
CA GLY A 50 -13.36 -12.72 9.23
C GLY A 50 -13.10 -11.33 8.63
N LEU A 51 -13.23 -11.21 7.31
CA LEU A 51 -13.18 -9.91 6.61
C LEU A 51 -14.59 -9.40 6.31
N ASN A 52 -14.82 -8.10 6.49
CA ASN A 52 -16.00 -7.45 5.92
C ASN A 52 -15.74 -7.07 4.45
N THR A 53 -16.37 -7.77 3.50
CA THR A 53 -16.12 -7.59 2.06
C THR A 53 -16.73 -6.31 1.49
N ASN A 54 -17.53 -5.59 2.27
CA ASN A 54 -17.98 -4.24 1.91
C ASN A 54 -16.92 -3.16 2.16
N ASN A 55 -15.89 -3.43 2.98
CA ASN A 55 -14.83 -2.47 3.26
C ASN A 55 -13.88 -2.30 2.06
N ILE A 56 -13.24 -1.15 1.90
CA ILE A 56 -12.08 -1.01 1.00
C ILE A 56 -11.02 -2.02 1.41
N PHE A 57 -10.50 -2.81 0.47
CA PHE A 57 -9.31 -3.64 0.71
C PHE A 57 -8.05 -2.88 0.29
N ASP A 58 -7.37 -2.31 1.30
CA ASP A 58 -6.10 -1.61 1.18
C ASP A 58 -4.96 -2.59 1.48
N ILE A 59 -4.18 -2.97 0.46
CA ILE A 59 -3.27 -4.11 0.54
C ILE A 59 -1.81 -3.71 0.33
N GLN A 60 -0.97 -4.07 1.32
CA GLN A 60 0.48 -3.99 1.21
C GLN A 60 1.11 -5.38 1.38
N VAL A 61 1.38 -6.05 0.26
CA VAL A 61 2.00 -7.39 0.26
C VAL A 61 3.34 -7.40 -0.48
N LYS A 62 4.43 -7.49 0.28
CA LYS A 62 5.81 -7.48 -0.20
C LYS A 62 6.76 -7.92 0.91
N ARG A 63 8.02 -8.20 0.59
CA ARG A 63 9.06 -8.45 1.61
C ARG A 63 9.06 -7.34 2.65
N LEU A 64 9.33 -7.68 3.91
CA LEU A 64 9.42 -6.67 4.95
C LEU A 64 10.82 -6.08 4.96
N HIS A 65 10.89 -4.76 4.75
CA HIS A 65 12.14 -4.01 4.71
C HIS A 65 11.85 -2.55 5.03
N GLU A 66 12.76 -1.86 5.74
CA GLU A 66 12.59 -0.44 6.10
C GLU A 66 12.27 0.45 4.88
N TYR A 67 12.97 0.31 3.75
CA TYR A 67 12.70 1.11 2.53
C TYR A 67 11.34 0.84 1.89
N LYS A 68 10.70 -0.29 2.17
CA LYS A 68 9.35 -0.63 1.68
C LYS A 68 8.24 -0.01 2.56
N ARG A 69 8.64 0.61 3.67
CA ARG A 69 7.86 1.51 4.53
C ARG A 69 6.53 0.95 5.01
N GLN A 70 6.48 -0.34 5.36
CA GLN A 70 5.33 -0.89 6.11
C GLN A 70 5.09 -0.15 7.44
N LEU A 71 6.15 0.41 8.04
CA LEU A 71 6.04 1.26 9.24
C LEU A 71 5.29 2.58 8.94
N LEU A 72 5.52 3.21 7.77
CA LEU A 72 4.78 4.39 7.32
C LEU A 72 3.28 4.09 7.17
N ASN A 73 2.96 2.92 6.59
CA ASN A 73 1.59 2.43 6.50
C ASN A 73 0.96 2.28 7.90
N ALA A 74 1.66 1.60 8.82
CA ALA A 74 1.19 1.41 10.19
C ALA A 74 0.96 2.74 10.94
N PHE A 75 1.86 3.73 10.78
CA PHE A 75 1.67 5.08 11.32
C PHE A 75 0.44 5.78 10.73
N SER A 76 0.20 5.66 9.41
CA SER A 76 -0.98 6.26 8.80
C SER A 76 -2.28 5.63 9.32
N ILE A 77 -2.29 4.31 9.56
CA ILE A 77 -3.42 3.61 10.19
C ILE A 77 -3.68 4.15 11.61
N LEU A 78 -2.62 4.38 12.39
CA LEU A 78 -2.75 5.01 13.72
C LEU A 78 -3.27 6.45 13.64
N ASP A 79 -2.82 7.25 12.68
CA ASP A 79 -3.35 8.60 12.48
C ASP A 79 -4.84 8.58 12.16
N ILE A 80 -5.30 7.62 11.34
CA ILE A 80 -6.73 7.44 11.06
C ILE A 80 -7.48 7.01 12.32
N TYR A 81 -6.98 6.00 13.05
CA TYR A 81 -7.56 5.54 14.31
C TYR A 81 -7.75 6.72 15.28
N PHE A 82 -6.69 7.51 15.49
CA PHE A 82 -6.74 8.67 16.37
C PHE A 82 -7.68 9.76 15.85
N GLY A 83 -7.68 10.03 14.54
CA GLY A 83 -8.57 10.99 13.90
C GLY A 83 -10.05 10.61 14.00
N LEU A 84 -10.37 9.32 13.98
CA LEU A 84 -11.72 8.83 14.22
C LEU A 84 -12.12 9.00 15.70
N LYS A 85 -11.21 8.76 16.64
CA LYS A 85 -11.46 8.88 18.09
C LYS A 85 -11.64 10.32 18.55
N ASP A 86 -10.87 11.25 17.99
CA ASP A 86 -10.92 12.67 18.35
C ASP A 86 -11.88 13.50 17.48
N GLY A 87 -12.49 12.90 16.46
CA GLY A 87 -13.48 13.55 15.59
C GLY A 87 -12.88 14.40 14.46
N ARG A 88 -11.55 14.43 14.29
CA ARG A 88 -10.90 15.08 13.13
C ARG A 88 -11.33 14.42 11.81
N ILE A 89 -11.56 13.10 11.83
CA ILE A 89 -12.08 12.35 10.69
C ILE A 89 -13.52 11.95 11.01
N GLN A 90 -14.47 12.65 10.40
CA GLN A 90 -15.91 12.42 10.61
C GLN A 90 -16.42 11.38 9.61
N GLU A 91 -16.16 11.63 8.33
CA GLU A 91 -16.50 10.78 7.20
C GLU A 91 -15.31 9.86 6.87
N PHE A 92 -15.54 8.55 6.93
CA PHE A 92 -14.55 7.54 6.58
C PHE A 92 -15.25 6.31 6.05
N TYR A 93 -14.98 5.96 4.79
CA TYR A 93 -15.52 4.73 4.22
C TYR A 93 -14.84 3.53 4.89
N PRO A 94 -15.59 2.52 5.37
CA PRO A 94 -15.01 1.39 6.07
C PRO A 94 -13.84 0.74 5.31
N THR A 95 -12.71 0.53 5.97
CA THR A 95 -11.46 0.07 5.31
C THR A 95 -10.79 -1.08 6.07
N THR A 96 -10.42 -2.13 5.35
CA THR A 96 -9.63 -3.25 5.85
C THR A 96 -8.21 -3.14 5.29
N PHE A 97 -7.25 -2.88 6.18
CA PHE A 97 -5.83 -2.80 5.86
C PHE A 97 -5.22 -4.20 5.97
N ILE A 98 -4.67 -4.71 4.88
CA ILE A 98 -4.15 -6.07 4.77
C ILE A 98 -2.65 -6.05 4.47
N PHE A 99 -1.86 -6.51 5.44
CA PHE A 99 -0.43 -6.70 5.31
C PHE A 99 -0.11 -8.15 4.97
N GLY A 100 0.92 -8.36 4.16
CA GLY A 100 1.52 -9.67 3.95
C GLY A 100 3.00 -9.58 3.66
N ALA A 101 3.82 -10.05 4.60
CA ALA A 101 5.26 -9.91 4.48
C ALA A 101 6.02 -11.00 5.24
N LYS A 102 7.29 -11.17 4.86
CA LYS A 102 8.29 -11.95 5.60
C LYS A 102 9.51 -11.07 5.84
N ALA A 103 10.05 -11.15 7.05
CA ALA A 103 11.34 -10.56 7.40
C ALA A 103 12.43 -11.62 7.33
N ALA A 104 13.65 -11.20 6.97
CA ALA A 104 14.81 -12.08 7.09
C ALA A 104 15.07 -12.41 8.58
N PRO A 105 15.57 -13.62 8.93
CA PRO A 105 15.67 -14.05 10.32
C PRO A 105 16.47 -13.11 11.24
N GLY A 106 17.57 -12.56 10.72
CA GLY A 106 18.45 -11.63 11.44
C GLY A 106 18.05 -10.15 11.35
N TYR A 107 17.00 -9.81 10.61
CA TYR A 107 16.61 -8.40 10.42
C TYR A 107 15.77 -7.91 11.59
N TYR A 108 16.45 -7.42 12.62
CA TYR A 108 15.88 -7.01 13.90
C TYR A 108 14.75 -5.97 13.76
N ARG A 109 15.01 -4.84 13.10
CA ARG A 109 14.01 -3.79 12.90
C ARG A 109 12.82 -4.25 12.06
N ALA A 110 13.04 -5.07 11.05
CA ALA A 110 11.95 -5.65 10.28
C ALA A 110 11.01 -6.48 11.18
N LYS A 111 11.55 -7.34 12.05
CA LYS A 111 10.72 -8.06 13.03
C LYS A 111 10.00 -7.11 14.00
N GLY A 112 10.66 -6.03 14.43
CA GLY A 112 10.05 -4.96 15.21
C GLY A 112 8.85 -4.30 14.49
N ILE A 113 8.97 -4.03 13.19
CA ILE A 113 7.86 -3.47 12.38
C ILE A 113 6.70 -4.47 12.28
N ILE A 114 6.98 -5.78 12.11
CA ILE A 114 5.92 -6.82 12.14
C ILE A 114 5.19 -6.79 13.48
N LYS A 115 5.95 -6.78 14.60
CA LYS A 115 5.37 -6.69 15.95
C LYS A 115 4.53 -5.41 16.09
N PHE A 116 5.03 -4.28 15.61
CA PHE A 116 4.29 -3.02 15.66
C PHE A 116 2.96 -3.08 14.91
N ILE A 117 2.95 -3.65 13.69
CA ILE A 117 1.70 -3.84 12.93
C ILE A 117 0.71 -4.74 13.68
N HIS A 118 1.19 -5.80 14.34
CA HIS A 118 0.32 -6.64 15.18
C HIS A 118 -0.27 -5.88 16.37
N GLU A 119 0.50 -5.02 17.04
CA GLU A 119 -0.02 -4.19 18.13
C GLU A 119 -1.02 -3.14 17.64
N VAL A 120 -0.77 -2.50 16.50
CA VAL A 120 -1.74 -1.62 15.84
C VAL A 120 -3.02 -2.39 15.49
N ALA A 121 -2.89 -3.63 14.99
CA ALA A 121 -4.03 -4.46 14.68
C ALA A 121 -4.84 -4.84 15.91
N ASN A 122 -4.18 -5.17 17.02
CA ASN A 122 -4.86 -5.42 18.30
C ASN A 122 -5.61 -4.18 18.78
N LEU A 123 -4.94 -3.02 18.80
CA LEU A 123 -5.57 -1.75 19.21
C LEU A 123 -6.82 -1.45 18.39
N VAL A 124 -6.72 -1.52 17.06
CA VAL A 124 -7.82 -1.20 16.15
C VAL A 124 -8.95 -2.22 16.26
N ASN A 125 -8.65 -3.51 16.15
CA ASN A 125 -9.68 -4.55 16.02
C ASN A 125 -10.46 -4.76 17.33
N TYR A 126 -9.84 -4.52 18.49
CA TYR A 126 -10.49 -4.64 19.80
C TYR A 126 -11.11 -3.34 20.34
N ASP A 127 -10.90 -2.18 19.69
CA ASP A 127 -11.65 -0.97 20.03
C ASP A 127 -13.02 -0.96 19.36
N HIS A 128 -14.09 -1.24 20.12
CA HIS A 128 -15.48 -1.25 19.65
C HIS A 128 -15.95 0.07 19.02
N ALA A 129 -15.32 1.20 19.34
CA ALA A 129 -15.67 2.49 18.74
C ALA A 129 -15.11 2.65 17.32
N VAL A 130 -14.06 1.89 16.97
CA VAL A 130 -13.32 2.07 15.70
C VAL A 130 -13.39 0.84 14.80
N ASN A 131 -13.49 -0.37 15.35
CA ASN A 131 -13.43 -1.62 14.59
C ASN A 131 -14.58 -1.81 13.57
N ARG A 132 -15.68 -1.05 13.71
CA ARG A 132 -16.77 -0.99 12.73
C ARG A 132 -16.40 -0.17 11.48
N LYS A 133 -15.45 0.76 11.61
CA LYS A 133 -14.96 1.63 10.52
C LYS A 133 -13.64 1.15 9.93
N MET A 134 -12.83 0.39 10.67
CA MET A 134 -11.59 -0.14 10.13
C MET A 134 -11.18 -1.46 10.75
N GLN A 135 -10.53 -2.31 9.95
CA GLN A 135 -9.90 -3.55 10.38
C GLN A 135 -8.44 -3.55 9.93
N VAL A 136 -7.55 -4.15 10.71
CA VAL A 136 -6.15 -4.36 10.31
C VAL A 136 -5.82 -5.83 10.42
N VAL A 137 -5.22 -6.38 9.37
CA VAL A 137 -4.92 -7.81 9.29
C VAL A 137 -3.50 -8.01 8.78
N PHE A 138 -2.78 -8.94 9.38
CA PHE A 138 -1.49 -9.39 8.89
C PHE A 138 -1.63 -10.86 8.49
N VAL A 139 -1.51 -11.16 7.20
CA VAL A 139 -1.65 -12.53 6.70
C VAL A 139 -0.43 -13.37 7.06
N SER A 140 -0.67 -14.59 7.56
CA SER A 140 0.41 -15.49 7.93
C SER A 140 1.07 -16.09 6.68
N ASN A 141 2.40 -16.21 6.72
CA ASN A 141 3.19 -16.93 5.72
C ASN A 141 2.86 -16.54 4.24
N TYR A 142 2.90 -15.24 3.94
CA TYR A 142 2.68 -14.73 2.58
C TYR A 142 3.52 -15.49 1.52
N ASN A 143 2.86 -15.95 0.47
CA ASN A 143 3.43 -16.73 -0.64
C ASN A 143 2.60 -16.50 -1.93
N VAL A 144 2.96 -17.20 -3.01
CA VAL A 144 2.29 -17.08 -4.31
C VAL A 144 0.80 -17.44 -4.23
N SER A 145 0.46 -18.56 -3.58
CA SER A 145 -0.94 -18.99 -3.44
C SER A 145 -1.82 -17.97 -2.71
N TYR A 146 -1.25 -17.27 -1.72
CA TYR A 146 -1.95 -16.18 -1.06
C TYR A 146 -2.05 -14.94 -1.97
N ALA A 147 -0.98 -14.60 -2.69
CA ALA A 147 -0.97 -13.49 -3.63
C ALA A 147 -2.06 -13.64 -4.71
N GLU A 148 -2.29 -14.85 -5.22
CA GLU A 148 -3.37 -15.17 -6.17
C GLU A 148 -4.79 -14.84 -5.65
N LYS A 149 -4.98 -14.73 -4.33
CA LYS A 149 -6.24 -14.33 -3.71
C LYS A 149 -6.27 -12.85 -3.33
N LEU A 150 -5.16 -12.33 -2.81
CA LEU A 150 -5.03 -10.93 -2.39
C LEU A 150 -5.10 -9.97 -3.58
N ILE A 151 -4.38 -10.28 -4.66
CA ILE A 151 -4.23 -9.37 -5.80
C ILE A 151 -5.58 -9.08 -6.50
N PRO A 152 -6.40 -10.10 -6.84
CA PRO A 152 -7.70 -9.84 -7.46
C PRO A 152 -8.69 -9.11 -6.55
N ALA A 153 -8.54 -9.24 -5.23
CA ALA A 153 -9.45 -8.68 -4.24
C ALA A 153 -9.11 -7.23 -3.84
N ALA A 154 -7.90 -6.75 -4.11
CA ALA A 154 -7.49 -5.40 -3.72
C ALA A 154 -8.29 -4.32 -4.44
N ASP A 155 -8.65 -3.30 -3.66
CA ASP A 155 -9.15 -2.03 -4.14
C ASP A 155 -7.99 -1.03 -4.28
N ILE A 156 -7.10 -0.98 -3.28
CA ILE A 156 -5.90 -0.12 -3.24
C ILE A 156 -4.65 -0.99 -3.11
N SER A 157 -3.63 -0.65 -3.88
CA SER A 157 -2.31 -1.30 -3.90
C SER A 157 -1.23 -0.37 -3.34
N GLU A 158 -0.67 -0.70 -2.19
CA GLU A 158 0.34 0.09 -1.47
C GLU A 158 1.75 -0.13 -2.03
N GLN A 159 2.25 0.87 -2.74
CA GLN A 159 3.53 0.90 -3.45
C GLN A 159 4.38 2.08 -2.98
N ILE A 160 4.58 2.13 -1.66
CA ILE A 160 5.06 3.30 -0.92
C ILE A 160 6.55 3.27 -0.60
N SER A 161 7.39 2.62 -1.42
CA SER A 161 8.84 2.62 -1.18
C SER A 161 9.40 4.05 -1.22
N THR A 162 10.48 4.36 -0.51
CA THR A 162 11.13 5.69 -0.62
C THR A 162 11.56 5.92 -2.06
N ALA A 163 11.31 7.11 -2.62
CA ALA A 163 11.68 7.40 -4.01
C ALA A 163 13.18 7.17 -4.25
N GLY A 164 13.52 6.45 -5.33
CA GLY A 164 14.88 6.05 -5.68
C GLY A 164 15.34 4.72 -5.09
N THR A 165 14.48 3.97 -4.37
CA THR A 165 14.89 2.70 -3.72
C THR A 165 14.29 1.45 -4.37
N GLU A 166 13.17 1.55 -5.07
CA GLU A 166 12.60 0.44 -5.83
C GLU A 166 13.02 0.54 -7.30
N ALA A 167 13.90 -0.35 -7.75
CA ALA A 167 14.34 -0.36 -9.15
C ALA A 167 13.20 -0.64 -10.15
N SER A 168 12.17 -1.38 -9.73
CA SER A 168 11.02 -1.71 -10.57
C SER A 168 9.80 -2.00 -9.69
N GLY A 169 9.73 -3.22 -9.14
CA GLY A 169 8.54 -3.75 -8.49
C GLY A 169 7.63 -4.42 -9.52
N THR A 170 7.24 -5.68 -9.26
CA THR A 170 6.33 -6.45 -10.14
C THR A 170 4.97 -6.70 -9.51
N SER A 171 4.83 -6.53 -8.19
CA SER A 171 3.54 -6.66 -7.50
C SER A 171 2.57 -5.54 -7.89
N ASN A 172 3.07 -4.32 -8.07
CA ASN A 172 2.29 -3.17 -8.54
C ASN A 172 1.65 -3.43 -9.91
N MET A 173 2.41 -4.03 -10.85
CA MET A 173 1.89 -4.44 -12.16
C MET A 173 0.74 -5.45 -12.02
N LYS A 174 0.90 -6.46 -11.15
CA LYS A 174 -0.16 -7.47 -10.92
C LYS A 174 -1.43 -6.83 -10.36
N PHE A 175 -1.29 -5.88 -9.44
CA PHE A 175 -2.42 -5.13 -8.87
C PHE A 175 -3.12 -4.25 -9.92
N MET A 176 -2.35 -3.54 -10.75
CA MET A 176 -2.87 -2.75 -11.87
C MET A 176 -3.69 -3.62 -12.83
N MET A 177 -3.13 -4.77 -13.23
CA MET A 177 -3.80 -5.75 -14.12
C MET A 177 -5.10 -6.31 -13.53
N ASN A 178 -5.25 -6.26 -12.20
CA ASN A 178 -6.45 -6.72 -11.50
C ASN A 178 -7.37 -5.57 -11.07
N GLY A 179 -7.12 -4.34 -11.52
CA GLY A 179 -7.97 -3.19 -11.28
C GLY A 179 -7.91 -2.67 -9.84
N ALA A 180 -6.77 -2.76 -9.18
CA ALA A 180 -6.50 -1.96 -7.98
C ALA A 180 -5.84 -0.64 -8.40
N VAL A 181 -6.22 0.46 -7.76
CA VAL A 181 -5.54 1.75 -7.95
C VAL A 181 -4.23 1.76 -7.16
N THR A 182 -3.20 2.41 -7.69
CA THR A 182 -1.91 2.49 -7.01
C THR A 182 -1.91 3.65 -6.01
N MET A 183 -1.63 3.34 -4.75
CA MET A 183 -1.21 4.32 -3.73
C MET A 183 0.31 4.23 -3.64
N GLY A 184 1.05 5.26 -4.05
CA GLY A 184 2.49 5.10 -4.16
C GLY A 184 3.29 6.37 -4.33
N THR A 185 4.59 6.23 -4.14
CA THR A 185 5.58 7.25 -4.50
C THR A 185 5.84 7.24 -6.00
N TYR A 186 6.41 8.34 -6.50
CA TYR A 186 6.90 8.43 -7.87
C TYR A 186 8.26 7.71 -8.00
N ASP A 187 8.22 6.37 -7.91
CA ASP A 187 9.39 5.49 -7.87
C ASP A 187 9.19 4.20 -8.68
N GLY A 188 10.28 3.63 -9.19
CA GLY A 188 10.28 2.37 -9.94
C GLY A 188 9.18 2.29 -11.01
N ALA A 189 8.52 1.13 -11.10
CA ALA A 189 7.44 0.92 -12.07
C ALA A 189 6.15 1.71 -11.77
N ASN A 190 6.04 2.39 -10.61
CA ASN A 190 4.89 3.29 -10.39
C ASN A 190 4.93 4.47 -11.38
N ILE A 191 6.13 4.93 -11.77
CA ILE A 191 6.32 5.98 -12.77
C ILE A 191 5.68 5.56 -14.09
N GLU A 192 6.04 4.36 -14.58
CA GLU A 192 5.48 3.80 -15.81
C GLU A 192 3.97 3.57 -15.71
N ILE A 193 3.48 3.07 -14.56
CA ILE A 193 2.03 2.86 -14.34
C ILE A 193 1.29 4.19 -14.46
N VAL A 194 1.79 5.25 -13.82
CA VAL A 194 1.18 6.59 -13.85
C VAL A 194 1.24 7.21 -15.24
N GLN A 195 2.35 7.03 -15.96
CA GLN A 195 2.49 7.51 -17.34
C GLN A 195 1.50 6.83 -18.29
N ASN A 196 1.25 5.53 -18.11
CA ASN A 196 0.35 4.76 -18.97
C ASN A 196 -1.13 4.94 -18.59
N ALA A 197 -1.47 4.83 -17.30
CA ALA A 197 -2.85 4.90 -16.82
C ALA A 197 -3.32 6.33 -16.56
N GLY A 198 -2.41 7.29 -16.41
CA GLY A 198 -2.71 8.67 -16.02
C GLY A 198 -2.70 8.87 -14.50
N GLU A 199 -2.21 10.03 -14.09
CA GLU A 199 -2.10 10.40 -12.67
C GLU A 199 -3.46 10.54 -11.98
N SER A 200 -4.50 10.98 -12.71
CA SER A 200 -5.88 11.07 -12.19
C SER A 200 -6.50 9.72 -11.81
N ASN A 201 -5.94 8.61 -12.31
CA ASN A 201 -6.39 7.25 -12.04
C ASN A 201 -5.59 6.55 -10.92
N ASN A 202 -4.64 7.25 -10.31
CA ASN A 202 -3.79 6.73 -9.24
C ASN A 202 -3.65 7.78 -8.11
N TYR A 203 -3.03 7.37 -7.00
CA TYR A 203 -2.84 8.21 -5.82
C TYR A 203 -1.34 8.33 -5.54
N ILE A 204 -0.71 9.27 -6.23
CA ILE A 204 0.70 9.59 -6.04
C ILE A 204 0.88 10.62 -4.92
N PHE A 205 1.93 10.43 -4.11
CA PHE A 205 2.29 11.30 -3.00
C PHE A 205 3.80 11.29 -2.74
N GLY A 206 4.21 12.18 -1.83
CA GLY A 206 5.55 12.20 -1.26
C GLY A 206 6.58 12.91 -2.13
N ALA A 207 7.80 12.97 -1.60
CA ALA A 207 8.94 13.57 -2.28
C ALA A 207 9.36 12.74 -3.50
N ARG A 208 9.78 13.43 -4.57
CA ARG A 208 10.45 12.80 -5.71
C ARG A 208 11.95 12.62 -5.44
N VAL A 209 12.64 11.85 -6.26
CA VAL A 209 14.08 11.61 -6.13
C VAL A 209 14.86 12.94 -6.13
N GLU A 210 14.47 13.87 -7.00
CA GLU A 210 15.12 15.18 -7.13
C GLU A 210 14.88 16.06 -5.89
N ASP A 211 13.74 15.91 -5.22
CA ASP A 211 13.44 16.64 -3.98
C ASP A 211 14.26 16.10 -2.81
N LEU A 212 14.39 14.76 -2.72
CA LEU A 212 15.20 14.11 -1.69
C LEU A 212 16.68 14.48 -1.80
N GLN A 213 17.21 14.58 -3.02
CA GLN A 213 18.59 15.02 -3.27
C GLN A 213 18.83 16.45 -2.80
N LYS A 214 17.88 17.37 -3.01
CA LYS A 214 18.01 18.78 -2.60
C LYS A 214 18.07 18.97 -1.09
N ILE A 215 17.35 18.12 -0.35
CA ILE A 215 17.25 18.21 1.11
C ILE A 215 18.17 17.24 1.83
N GLU A 216 18.98 16.46 1.12
CA GLU A 216 19.69 15.31 1.68
C GLU A 216 20.52 15.66 2.92
N ASN A 217 21.22 16.81 2.86
CA ASN A 217 22.11 17.33 3.89
C ASN A 217 21.42 18.26 4.91
N SER A 218 20.20 18.71 4.63
CA SER A 218 19.44 19.64 5.49
C SER A 218 18.21 19.00 6.14
N TYR A 219 17.93 17.74 5.83
CA TYR A 219 16.80 17.00 6.37
C TYR A 219 16.98 16.72 7.86
N ASP A 220 16.03 17.19 8.66
CA ASP A 220 15.99 17.00 10.11
C ASP A 220 14.65 16.39 10.53
N PRO A 221 14.59 15.08 10.84
CA PRO A 221 13.38 14.42 11.31
C PRO A 221 12.97 14.87 12.72
N GLN A 222 13.90 15.37 13.56
CA GLN A 222 13.54 15.86 14.89
C GLN A 222 12.71 17.13 14.79
N LYS A 223 13.04 18.03 13.86
CA LYS A 223 12.22 19.21 13.59
C LYS A 223 10.79 18.84 13.22
N LEU A 224 10.61 17.87 12.32
CA LEU A 224 9.26 17.39 11.95
C LEU A 224 8.53 16.76 13.14
N TYR A 225 9.23 15.96 13.94
CA TYR A 225 8.68 15.38 15.16
C TYR A 225 8.23 16.44 16.18
N MET A 226 9.00 17.51 16.36
CA MET A 226 8.66 18.57 17.32
C MET A 226 7.54 19.50 16.82
N GLU A 227 7.54 19.82 15.52
CA GLU A 227 6.63 20.82 14.94
C GLU A 227 5.29 20.26 14.48
N LYS A 228 5.18 18.94 14.22
CA LYS A 228 3.98 18.33 13.64
C LYS A 228 3.29 17.40 14.65
N PRO A 229 2.19 17.85 15.31
CA PRO A 229 1.51 17.07 16.34
C PRO A 229 1.05 15.68 15.90
N ARG A 230 0.60 15.53 14.65
CA ARG A 230 0.19 14.23 14.09
C ARG A 230 1.37 13.25 13.99
N ILE A 231 2.54 13.72 13.56
CA ILE A 231 3.78 12.92 13.53
C ILE A 231 4.19 12.55 14.95
N LYS A 232 4.24 13.54 15.85
CA LYS A 232 4.59 13.31 17.25
C LYS A 232 3.71 12.23 17.88
N ARG A 233 2.40 12.33 17.69
CA ARG A 233 1.42 11.40 18.27
C ARG A 233 1.64 9.97 17.84
N VAL A 234 1.87 9.70 16.55
CA VAL A 234 2.09 8.32 16.08
C VAL A 234 3.47 7.80 16.48
N MET A 235 4.50 8.66 16.48
CA MET A 235 5.84 8.30 16.93
C MET A 235 5.90 7.98 18.43
N ASP A 236 5.19 8.75 19.25
CA ASP A 236 5.16 8.57 20.71
C ASP A 236 4.55 7.22 21.09
N THR A 237 3.65 6.65 20.27
CA THR A 237 3.10 5.30 20.53
C THR A 237 4.15 4.19 20.60
N LEU A 238 5.35 4.42 20.05
CA LEU A 238 6.48 3.49 20.17
C LEU A 238 7.10 3.48 21.57
N ILE A 239 6.89 4.52 22.38
CA ILE A 239 7.64 4.73 23.63
C ILE A 239 6.78 5.16 24.83
N ASP A 240 5.52 5.55 24.63
CA ASP A 240 4.64 6.09 25.68
C ASP A 240 3.78 5.02 26.39
N GLY A 241 3.85 3.77 25.94
CA GLY A 241 3.08 2.64 26.49
C GLY A 241 1.71 2.44 25.86
N THR A 242 1.31 3.25 24.87
CA THR A 242 0.09 3.02 24.07
C THR A 242 0.12 1.66 23.39
N LEU A 243 1.28 1.29 22.84
CA LEU A 243 1.55 -0.03 22.27
C LEU A 243 2.74 -0.65 23.00
N THR A 244 2.78 -1.98 23.08
CA THR A 244 3.85 -2.70 23.79
C THR A 244 4.54 -3.74 22.92
N ASP A 245 5.87 -3.69 22.90
CA ASP A 245 6.68 -4.72 22.26
C ASP A 245 6.98 -5.91 23.20
N GLY A 246 6.40 -5.92 24.41
CA GLY A 246 6.64 -6.94 25.43
C GLY A 246 7.99 -6.81 26.15
N GLY A 247 8.62 -5.62 26.12
CA GLY A 247 9.93 -5.38 26.74
C GLY A 247 11.10 -5.82 25.86
N THR A 248 10.87 -6.04 24.57
CA THR A 248 11.92 -6.48 23.63
C THR A 248 12.86 -5.33 23.24
N GLY A 249 12.44 -4.08 23.40
CA GLY A 249 13.18 -2.89 22.98
C GLY A 249 13.10 -2.64 21.47
N TRP A 250 12.30 -3.40 20.73
CA TRP A 250 12.05 -3.19 19.31
C TRP A 250 11.45 -1.81 19.02
N PHE A 251 10.47 -1.37 19.81
CA PHE A 251 9.83 -0.09 19.51
C PHE A 251 10.75 1.09 19.83
N ARG A 252 11.54 0.97 20.90
CA ARG A 252 12.59 1.94 21.21
C ARG A 252 13.64 2.03 20.10
N GLU A 253 14.08 0.89 19.57
CA GLU A 253 15.01 0.86 18.44
C GLU A 253 14.41 1.51 17.19
N LEU A 254 13.14 1.26 16.86
CA LEU A 254 12.47 1.93 15.74
C LEU A 254 12.40 3.45 15.95
N TYR A 255 12.01 3.89 17.15
CA TYR A 255 11.95 5.31 17.50
C TYR A 255 13.32 5.99 17.37
N ASP A 256 14.37 5.37 17.93
CA ASP A 256 15.73 5.89 17.90
C ASP A 256 16.30 5.86 16.47
N SER A 257 15.99 4.85 15.66
CA SER A 257 16.42 4.80 14.25
C SER A 257 15.91 5.98 13.42
N ILE A 258 14.73 6.51 13.77
CA ILE A 258 14.09 7.64 13.08
C ILE A 258 14.66 8.98 13.58
N LEU A 259 14.79 9.17 14.90
CA LEU A 259 15.18 10.48 15.46
C LEU A 259 16.68 10.65 15.73
N LYS A 260 17.42 9.56 15.91
CA LYS A 260 18.86 9.55 16.24
C LYS A 260 19.71 8.86 15.18
N GLY A 261 19.12 7.98 14.38
CA GLY A 261 19.84 7.19 13.38
C GLY A 261 20.56 5.99 13.99
N ALA A 262 21.56 5.47 13.28
CA ALA A 262 22.44 4.41 13.76
C ALA A 262 23.85 4.58 13.19
N SER A 263 24.79 3.73 13.61
CA SER A 263 26.18 3.83 13.13
C SER A 263 26.35 3.59 11.62
N TRP A 264 25.33 3.05 10.94
CA TRP A 264 25.36 2.77 9.49
C TRP A 264 24.38 3.60 8.65
N HIS A 265 23.61 4.53 9.25
CA HIS A 265 22.76 5.46 8.49
C HIS A 265 22.35 6.69 9.31
N LYS A 266 22.01 7.77 8.59
CA LYS A 266 21.45 9.00 9.17
C LYS A 266 20.05 8.78 9.79
N PRO A 267 19.60 9.64 10.74
CA PRO A 267 18.23 9.64 11.24
C PRO A 267 17.19 9.61 10.11
N ASP A 268 16.14 8.82 10.29
CA ASP A 268 15.04 8.64 9.33
C ASP A 268 15.52 8.45 7.89
N HIS A 269 16.43 7.49 7.70
CA HIS A 269 17.12 7.24 6.43
C HIS A 269 16.19 7.06 5.22
N TYR A 270 14.96 6.59 5.46
CA TYR A 270 13.95 6.33 4.44
C TYR A 270 12.83 7.38 4.39
N TYR A 271 13.03 8.53 5.03
CA TYR A 271 12.15 9.70 4.95
C TYR A 271 10.69 9.39 5.32
N LEU A 272 10.48 8.59 6.37
CA LEU A 272 9.13 8.24 6.83
C LEU A 272 8.39 9.50 7.28
N LEU A 273 9.04 10.35 8.08
CA LEU A 273 8.40 11.54 8.66
C LEU A 273 8.15 12.63 7.62
N LEU A 274 9.01 12.72 6.60
CA LEU A 274 8.83 13.64 5.49
C LEU A 274 7.54 13.33 4.72
N ASP A 275 7.35 12.06 4.35
CA ASP A 275 6.24 11.62 3.49
C ASP A 275 4.96 11.30 4.27
N PHE A 276 5.00 11.26 5.61
CA PHE A 276 3.87 10.85 6.45
C PHE A 276 2.60 11.68 6.23
N LEU A 277 2.67 13.00 6.29
CA LEU A 277 1.47 13.83 6.10
C LEU A 277 0.96 13.77 4.66
N PRO A 278 1.80 13.95 3.61
CA PRO A 278 1.37 13.75 2.22
C PRO A 278 0.71 12.39 1.97
N TYR A 279 1.25 11.32 2.56
CA TYR A 279 0.70 9.98 2.47
C TYR A 279 -0.69 9.87 3.10
N CYS A 280 -0.85 10.37 4.33
CA CYS A 280 -2.15 10.38 5.02
C CYS A 280 -3.21 11.14 4.21
N GLU A 281 -2.86 12.28 3.61
CA GLU A 281 -3.80 13.05 2.78
C GLU A 281 -4.17 12.32 1.48
N ALA A 282 -3.19 11.67 0.82
CA ALA A 282 -3.46 10.86 -0.36
C ALA A 282 -4.37 9.67 -0.05
N ARG A 283 -4.14 8.98 1.08
CA ARG A 283 -4.99 7.89 1.55
C ARG A 283 -6.41 8.35 1.86
N LEU A 284 -6.59 9.47 2.55
CA LEU A 284 -7.93 10.03 2.81
C LEU A 284 -8.61 10.51 1.52
N ARG A 285 -7.86 10.98 0.52
CA ARG A 285 -8.41 11.24 -0.82
C ARG A 285 -8.92 9.97 -1.48
N ALA A 286 -8.15 8.88 -1.48
CA ALA A 286 -8.58 7.59 -2.03
C ALA A 286 -9.83 7.05 -1.32
N ASN A 287 -9.87 7.15 0.02
CA ASN A 287 -11.03 6.74 0.81
C ASN A 287 -12.30 7.53 0.45
N ARG A 288 -12.19 8.86 0.31
CA ARG A 288 -13.31 9.73 -0.10
C ARG A 288 -13.78 9.44 -1.53
N ASP A 289 -12.86 9.28 -2.47
CA ASP A 289 -13.20 8.99 -3.86
C ASP A 289 -13.93 7.64 -3.99
N TYR A 290 -13.61 6.67 -3.12
CA TYR A 290 -14.26 5.36 -3.11
C TYR A 290 -15.77 5.42 -2.83
N VAL A 291 -16.26 6.47 -2.16
CA VAL A 291 -17.70 6.67 -1.92
C VAL A 291 -18.46 6.69 -3.25
N ASN A 292 -17.89 7.33 -4.28
CA ASN A 292 -18.40 7.24 -5.64
C ASN A 292 -17.85 5.98 -6.33
N ARG A 293 -18.51 4.84 -6.08
CA ARG A 293 -18.10 3.53 -6.60
C ARG A 293 -18.00 3.48 -8.12
N ASP A 294 -18.83 4.23 -8.83
CA ASP A 294 -18.86 4.24 -10.30
C ASP A 294 -17.62 4.93 -10.87
N GLU A 295 -17.28 6.13 -10.40
CA GLU A 295 -16.05 6.83 -10.79
C GLU A 295 -14.79 6.08 -10.34
N PHE A 296 -14.83 5.44 -9.17
CA PHE A 296 -13.72 4.60 -8.73
C PHE A 296 -13.52 3.39 -9.64
N ALA A 297 -14.60 2.72 -10.07
CA ALA A 297 -14.55 1.63 -11.04
C ALA A 297 -13.96 2.06 -12.40
N LYS A 298 -14.27 3.29 -12.83
CA LYS A 298 -13.67 3.87 -14.03
C LYS A 298 -12.14 3.96 -13.92
N LYS A 299 -11.62 4.49 -12.79
CA LYS A 299 -10.16 4.52 -12.52
C LYS A 299 -9.54 3.13 -12.57
N CYS A 300 -10.20 2.13 -11.96
CA CYS A 300 -9.73 0.73 -11.98
C CYS A 300 -9.67 0.15 -13.40
N LEU A 301 -10.72 0.33 -14.20
CA LEU A 301 -10.77 -0.17 -15.58
C LEU A 301 -9.74 0.52 -16.48
N LEU A 302 -9.49 1.81 -16.30
CA LEU A 302 -8.45 2.53 -17.02
C LEU A 302 -7.04 2.01 -16.66
N ASN A 303 -6.80 1.63 -15.40
CA ASN A 303 -5.57 0.94 -15.02
C ASN A 303 -5.44 -0.42 -15.73
N ILE A 304 -6.49 -1.24 -15.79
CA ILE A 304 -6.44 -2.53 -16.51
C ILE A 304 -6.17 -2.29 -18.00
N ALA A 305 -6.88 -1.35 -18.62
CA ALA A 305 -6.73 -1.06 -20.04
C ALA A 305 -5.32 -0.57 -20.41
N ALA A 306 -4.64 0.09 -19.48
CA ALA A 306 -3.28 0.59 -19.64
C ALA A 306 -2.19 -0.45 -19.29
N ALA A 307 -2.55 -1.67 -18.88
CA ALA A 307 -1.59 -2.63 -18.33
C ALA A 307 -0.75 -3.37 -19.39
N GLY A 308 -1.06 -3.18 -20.68
CA GLY A 308 -0.42 -3.86 -21.83
C GLY A 308 1.11 -3.95 -21.78
N PRO A 309 1.84 -2.83 -21.54
CA PRO A 309 3.31 -2.83 -21.51
C PRO A 309 3.95 -3.69 -20.41
N PHE A 310 3.19 -4.06 -19.38
CA PHE A 310 3.73 -4.74 -18.18
C PHE A 310 3.71 -6.27 -18.29
N THR A 311 3.37 -6.84 -19.45
CA THR A 311 3.50 -8.28 -19.69
C THR A 311 4.97 -8.72 -19.74
N SER A 312 5.25 -9.89 -19.18
CA SER A 312 6.56 -10.54 -19.31
C SER A 312 6.88 -10.90 -20.76
N ASP A 313 5.89 -11.13 -21.62
CA ASP A 313 6.11 -11.48 -23.04
C ASP A 313 6.84 -10.37 -23.78
N ARG A 314 6.54 -9.11 -23.45
CA ARG A 314 7.25 -7.95 -23.99
C ARG A 314 8.72 -7.98 -23.54
N THR A 315 8.95 -8.18 -22.24
CA THR A 315 10.31 -8.25 -21.68
C THR A 315 11.11 -9.39 -22.31
N VAL A 316 10.54 -10.60 -22.38
CA VAL A 316 11.19 -11.76 -22.99
C VAL A 316 11.51 -11.50 -24.45
N ARG A 317 10.59 -10.89 -25.21
CA ARG A 317 10.82 -10.53 -26.62
C ARG A 317 11.95 -9.52 -26.78
N GLN A 318 11.98 -8.46 -25.96
CA GLN A 318 13.09 -7.50 -25.99
C GLN A 318 14.43 -8.14 -25.65
N TYR A 319 14.47 -9.02 -24.64
CA TYR A 319 15.69 -9.78 -24.34
C TYR A 319 16.10 -10.68 -25.50
N ALA A 320 15.15 -11.37 -26.14
CA ALA A 320 15.41 -12.21 -27.31
C ALA A 320 15.99 -11.40 -28.47
N ASP A 321 15.39 -10.25 -28.79
CA ASP A 321 15.80 -9.41 -29.92
C ASP A 321 17.12 -8.68 -29.65
N GLU A 322 17.26 -8.06 -28.46
CA GLU A 322 18.31 -7.08 -28.17
C GLU A 322 19.54 -7.66 -27.46
N ILE A 323 19.42 -8.79 -26.77
CA ILE A 323 20.49 -9.35 -25.92
C ILE A 323 20.85 -10.79 -26.33
N TRP A 324 19.87 -11.68 -26.43
CA TRP A 324 20.10 -13.09 -26.72
C TRP A 324 20.26 -13.36 -28.21
N HIS A 325 19.66 -12.51 -29.06
CA HIS A 325 19.61 -12.63 -30.52
C HIS A 325 19.08 -14.00 -30.98
N ILE A 326 17.93 -14.42 -30.44
CA ILE A 326 17.28 -15.72 -30.74
C ILE A 326 15.92 -15.57 -31.41
#